data_AF-A0A6A1WSK7-F1
#
_entry.id   AF-A0A6A1WSK7-F1
#
_cell.length_a   1.000
_cell.length_b   1.000
_cell.length_c   1.000
_cell.angle_alpha   90.00
_cell.angle_beta   90.00
_cell.angle_gamma   90.00
#
_symmetry.space_group_name_H-M   'P 1'
#
loop_
_entity.id
_entity.type
_entity.pdbx_description
1 polymer ?
#
loop_
_entity_poly.entity_id
_entity_poly.type
_entity_poly.pdbx_seq_one_letter_code
_entity_poly.pdbx_strand_id
1 'polypeptide(L)'
;MGWGLENLPSLSELEFGGKSEDVKSFPEAMFLPNSLTRLTISDFPSMESLDNKGLRHLTSLRYLDIFRCPMFKFLPEEGLPASLRYLEINGCPLLEKQLKRRKGKEWCKIAHIPSIRIGGELIWTI
;
A
#
# COMPACT_ATOMS: atom_id res chain seq x y z
N MET A 1 9.74 -18.36 0.40
CA MET A 1 10.28 -18.47 1.77
C MET A 1 9.52 -17.44 2.58
N GLY A 2 8.55 -17.86 3.39
CA GLY A 2 7.70 -16.94 4.16
C GLY A 2 8.50 -16.23 5.25
N TRP A 3 8.07 -15.03 5.64
CA TRP A 3 8.72 -14.23 6.67
C TRP A 3 8.48 -14.73 8.11
N GLY A 4 7.63 -15.74 8.29
CA GLY A 4 7.26 -16.27 9.61
C GLY A 4 6.33 -15.36 10.41
N LEU A 5 5.86 -14.26 9.79
CA LEU A 5 4.98 -13.27 10.42
C LEU A 5 3.54 -13.77 10.52
N GLU A 6 3.15 -14.72 9.67
CA GLU A 6 1.84 -15.37 9.67
C GLU A 6 1.50 -16.05 11.02
N ASN A 7 2.52 -16.38 11.83
CA ASN A 7 2.38 -17.03 13.13
C ASN A 7 2.38 -16.05 14.32
N LEU A 8 2.29 -14.74 14.07
CA LEU A 8 2.27 -13.71 15.11
C LEU A 8 0.82 -13.18 15.29
N PRO A 9 -0.02 -13.84 16.11
CA PRO A 9 -1.46 -13.54 16.18
C PRO A 9 -1.78 -12.14 16.72
N SER A 10 -0.83 -11.52 17.43
CA SER A 10 -0.98 -10.18 18.02
C SER A 10 -0.34 -9.08 17.17
N LEU A 11 0.28 -9.40 16.03
CA LEU A 11 0.92 -8.40 15.19
C LEU A 11 -0.16 -7.55 14.49
N SER A 12 -0.29 -6.31 14.95
CA SER A 12 -1.32 -5.37 14.47
C SER A 12 -0.73 -4.26 13.61
N GLU A 13 0.56 -3.98 13.73
CA GLU A 13 1.25 -2.95 12.97
C GLU A 13 2.57 -3.50 12.47
N LEU A 14 2.90 -3.17 11.21
CA LEU A 14 4.10 -3.65 10.56
C LEU A 14 4.62 -2.59 9.60
N GLU A 15 5.93 -2.34 9.68
CA GLU A 15 6.63 -1.40 8.85
C GLU A 15 7.72 -2.13 8.06
N PHE A 16 7.67 -2.00 6.73
CA PHE A 16 8.72 -2.43 5.83
C PHE A 16 9.45 -1.20 5.30
N GLY A 17 10.66 -0.98 5.79
CA GLY A 17 11.58 -0.01 5.24
C GLY A 17 12.77 -0.71 4.61
N GLY A 18 13.21 -0.31 3.42
CA GLY A 18 14.41 -0.91 2.83
C GLY A 18 14.97 -0.15 1.64
N LYS A 19 16.21 0.35 1.76
CA LYS A 19 16.94 1.05 0.69
C LYS A 19 17.47 0.12 -0.42
N SER A 20 16.83 -1.02 -0.64
CA SER A 20 17.27 -1.99 -1.64
C SER A 20 16.84 -1.54 -3.03
N GLU A 21 17.78 -1.57 -3.98
CA GLU A 21 17.55 -1.27 -5.39
C GLU A 21 17.08 -2.50 -6.19
N ASP A 22 17.10 -3.69 -5.58
CA ASP A 22 16.74 -4.95 -6.26
C ASP A 22 15.26 -5.31 -6.10
N VAL A 23 14.58 -4.70 -5.13
CA VAL A 23 13.17 -4.99 -4.81
C VAL A 23 12.26 -4.19 -5.75
N LYS A 24 11.82 -4.84 -6.84
CA LYS A 24 10.89 -4.26 -7.82
C LYS A 24 9.42 -4.38 -7.44
N SER A 25 9.08 -5.33 -6.58
CA SER A 25 7.72 -5.51 -6.09
C SER A 25 7.74 -5.83 -4.60
N PHE A 26 6.67 -5.43 -3.92
CA PHE A 26 6.51 -5.79 -2.50
C PHE A 26 6.49 -7.32 -2.35
N PRO A 27 7.24 -7.90 -1.39
CA PRO A 27 7.38 -9.35 -1.30
C PRO A 27 6.07 -10.01 -0.86
N GLU A 28 5.84 -11.21 -1.41
CA GLU A 28 4.73 -12.16 -1.19
C GLU A 28 3.79 -11.76 -0.04
N ALA A 29 2.85 -10.84 -0.30
CA ALA A 29 2.02 -10.24 0.73
C ALA A 29 1.15 -11.29 1.45
N MET A 30 0.92 -12.44 0.82
CA MET A 30 0.24 -13.60 1.38
C MET A 30 0.84 -14.17 2.67
N PHE A 31 2.05 -13.79 3.06
CA PHE A 31 2.66 -14.19 4.35
C PHE A 31 2.43 -13.16 5.46
N LEU A 32 1.66 -12.10 5.20
CA LEU A 32 1.28 -11.13 6.22
C LEU A 32 0.12 -11.66 7.07
N PRO A 33 0.14 -11.44 8.40
CA PRO A 33 -0.92 -11.94 9.26
C PRO A 33 -2.21 -11.13 9.09
N ASN A 34 -3.36 -11.82 9.11
CA ASN A 34 -4.68 -11.18 8.99
C ASN A 34 -5.05 -10.28 10.18
N SER A 35 -4.30 -10.33 11.29
CA SER A 35 -4.43 -9.42 12.43
C SER A 35 -3.94 -8.00 12.14
N LEU A 36 -3.23 -7.80 11.02
CA LEU A 36 -2.62 -6.53 10.69
C LEU A 36 -3.68 -5.44 10.46
N THR A 37 -3.55 -4.35 11.20
CA THR A 37 -4.41 -3.16 11.13
C THR A 37 -3.72 -1.98 10.47
N ARG A 38 -2.38 -1.92 10.53
CA ARG A 38 -1.55 -0.90 9.87
C ARG A 38 -0.39 -1.55 9.13
N LEU A 39 -0.20 -1.16 7.88
CA LEU A 39 0.95 -1.51 7.07
C LEU A 39 1.62 -0.24 6.56
N THR A 40 2.90 -0.10 6.84
CA THR A 40 3.73 0.99 6.33
C THR A 40 4.81 0.42 5.42
N ILE A 41 4.97 0.98 4.23
CA ILE A 41 5.99 0.58 3.25
C ILE A 41 6.80 1.84 2.92
N SER A 42 8.11 1.82 3.15
CA SER A 42 8.94 2.98 2.94
C SER A 42 10.29 2.70 2.28
N ASP A 43 10.83 3.73 1.61
CA ASP A 43 12.22 3.82 1.18
C ASP A 43 12.68 2.79 0.14
N PHE A 44 11.77 2.26 -0.69
CA PHE A 44 12.11 1.34 -1.79
C PHE A 44 12.30 2.09 -3.12
N PRO A 45 13.55 2.41 -3.52
CA PRO A 45 13.82 3.21 -4.73
C PRO A 45 13.36 2.56 -6.03
N SER A 46 13.44 1.23 -6.13
CA SER A 46 13.15 0.49 -7.36
C SER A 46 11.79 -0.19 -7.40
N MET A 47 10.99 -0.09 -6.34
CA MET A 47 9.69 -0.76 -6.26
C MET A 47 8.68 -0.09 -7.18
N GLU A 48 8.09 -0.86 -8.08
CA GLU A 48 7.12 -0.39 -9.07
C GLU A 48 5.66 -0.65 -8.67
N SER A 49 5.43 -1.72 -7.90
CA SER A 49 4.09 -2.13 -7.48
C SER A 49 4.09 -2.91 -6.16
N LEU A 50 2.90 -3.06 -5.60
CA LEU A 50 2.63 -4.13 -4.65
C LEU A 50 2.56 -5.47 -5.40
N ASP A 51 2.69 -6.59 -4.68
CA ASP A 51 2.51 -7.93 -5.22
C ASP A 51 1.18 -8.03 -6.02
N ASN A 52 1.17 -8.86 -7.08
CA ASN A 52 0.01 -9.06 -7.96
C ASN A 52 -1.26 -9.57 -7.25
N LYS A 53 -1.13 -10.37 -6.19
CA LYS A 53 -2.23 -10.79 -5.31
C LYS A 53 -2.68 -9.67 -4.37
N GLY A 54 -1.90 -8.60 -4.30
CA GLY A 54 -2.19 -7.41 -3.53
C GLY A 54 -2.33 -7.68 -2.03
N LEU A 55 -3.09 -6.81 -1.37
CA LEU A 55 -3.29 -6.85 0.07
C LEU A 55 -4.67 -7.39 0.46
N ARG A 56 -5.51 -7.80 -0.50
CA ARG A 56 -6.96 -8.04 -0.29
C ARG A 56 -7.30 -9.07 0.79
N HIS A 57 -6.40 -10.02 1.05
CA HIS A 57 -6.57 -11.02 2.10
C HIS A 57 -6.49 -10.43 3.52
N LEU A 58 -5.84 -9.26 3.69
CA LEU A 58 -5.71 -8.54 4.95
C LEU A 58 -7.02 -7.84 5.33
N THR A 59 -8.02 -8.63 5.72
CA THR A 59 -9.38 -8.17 6.05
C THR A 59 -9.47 -7.29 7.30
N SER A 60 -8.42 -7.22 8.13
CA SER A 60 -8.34 -6.32 9.28
C SER A 60 -7.61 -5.01 8.98
N LEU A 61 -7.01 -4.86 7.79
CA LEU A 61 -6.16 -3.71 7.47
C LEU A 61 -6.99 -2.43 7.37
N ARG A 62 -6.65 -1.43 8.19
CA ARG A 62 -7.35 -0.15 8.27
C ARG A 62 -6.51 1.02 7.77
N TYR A 63 -5.19 0.92 7.91
CA TYR A 63 -4.24 1.96 7.55
C TYR A 63 -3.18 1.39 6.61
N LEU A 64 -2.98 2.05 5.46
CA LEU A 64 -1.92 1.74 4.53
C LEU A 64 -1.15 3.02 4.21
N ASP A 65 0.15 3.00 4.47
CA ASP A 65 1.03 4.13 4.26
C ASP A 65 2.17 3.73 3.32
N ILE A 66 2.37 4.46 2.22
CA ILE A 66 3.44 4.21 1.24
C ILE A 66 4.30 5.47 1.10
N PHE A 67 5.57 5.37 1.47
CA PHE A 67 6.48 6.50 1.61
C PHE A 67 7.77 6.35 0.81
N ARG A 68 8.17 7.42 0.12
CA ARG A 68 9.51 7.52 -0.50
C ARG A 68 9.84 6.33 -1.42
N CYS A 69 8.87 5.89 -2.23
CA CYS A 69 9.03 4.86 -3.25
C CYS A 69 8.95 5.51 -4.65
N PRO A 70 10.05 6.07 -5.18
CA PRO A 70 10.03 6.91 -6.37
C PRO A 70 9.57 6.22 -7.66
N MET A 71 9.84 4.92 -7.80
CA MET A 71 9.40 4.13 -8.96
C MET A 71 7.98 3.55 -8.81
N PHE A 72 7.33 3.75 -7.66
CA PHE A 72 6.02 3.13 -7.40
C PHE A 72 4.94 3.76 -8.27
N LYS A 73 4.35 2.94 -9.14
CA LYS A 73 3.51 3.37 -10.25
C LYS A 73 2.15 2.70 -10.29
N PHE A 74 2.02 1.49 -9.76
CA PHE A 74 0.80 0.70 -9.87
C PHE A 74 0.35 0.14 -8.53
N LEU A 75 -0.92 0.37 -8.22
CA LEU A 75 -1.64 -0.35 -7.19
C LEU A 75 -2.02 -1.76 -7.69
N PRO A 76 -2.28 -2.73 -6.79
CA PRO A 76 -2.68 -4.08 -7.16
C PRO A 76 -3.87 -4.07 -8.12
N GLU A 77 -3.86 -4.95 -9.12
CA GLU A 77 -4.94 -5.04 -10.10
C GLU A 77 -6.28 -5.38 -9.45
N GLU A 78 -6.27 -6.28 -8.47
CA GLU A 78 -7.48 -6.63 -7.71
C GLU A 78 -7.96 -5.53 -6.75
N GLY A 79 -7.17 -4.46 -6.57
CA GLY A 79 -7.46 -3.37 -5.64
C GLY A 79 -6.96 -3.60 -4.22
N LEU A 80 -7.32 -2.66 -3.33
CA LEU A 80 -6.97 -2.68 -1.91
C LEU A 80 -8.07 -3.34 -1.05
N PRO A 81 -7.78 -3.72 0.21
CA PRO A 81 -8.77 -4.33 1.10
C PRO A 81 -9.97 -3.43 1.35
N ALA A 82 -11.18 -4.00 1.35
CA ALA A 82 -12.41 -3.25 1.64
C ALA A 82 -12.48 -2.72 3.09
N SER A 83 -11.66 -3.27 3.99
CA SER A 83 -11.52 -2.79 5.38
C SER A 83 -10.77 -1.47 5.50
N LEU A 84 -10.07 -1.05 4.44
CA LEU A 84 -9.15 0.07 4.47
C LEU A 84 -9.90 1.39 4.69
N ARG A 85 -9.49 2.14 5.72
CA ARG A 85 -10.12 3.40 6.13
C ARG A 85 -9.27 4.61 5.80
N TYR A 86 -7.96 4.42 5.75
CA TYR A 86 -6.99 5.45 5.50
C TYR A 86 -5.91 4.95 4.56
N LEU A 87 -5.62 5.75 3.54
CA LEU A 87 -4.51 5.54 2.62
C LEU A 87 -3.66 6.81 2.57
N GLU A 88 -2.36 6.65 2.75
CA GLU A 88 -1.39 7.70 2.49
C GLU A 88 -0.34 7.29 1.47
N ILE A 89 -0.11 8.17 0.50
CA ILE A 89 0.95 8.03 -0.50
C ILE A 89 1.74 9.33 -0.50
N ASN A 90 3.03 9.28 -0.16
CA ASN A 90 3.88 10.46 -0.14
C ASN A 90 5.31 10.12 -0.57
N GLY A 91 5.92 10.95 -1.41
CA GLY A 91 7.23 10.68 -2.01
C GLY A 91 7.18 9.56 -3.05
N CYS A 92 6.03 9.38 -3.70
CA CYS A 92 5.80 8.39 -4.76
C CYS A 92 5.33 9.10 -6.06
N PRO A 93 6.17 9.94 -6.69
CA PRO A 93 5.79 10.89 -7.73
C PRO A 93 5.04 10.29 -8.93
N LEU A 94 5.37 9.05 -9.34
CA LEU A 94 4.72 8.39 -10.48
C LEU A 94 3.26 8.05 -10.17
N LEU A 95 2.97 7.49 -9.00
CA LEU A 95 1.61 7.20 -8.58
C LEU A 95 0.86 8.48 -8.17
N GLU A 96 1.49 9.38 -7.41
CA GLU A 96 0.89 10.65 -7.02
C GLU A 96 0.37 11.43 -8.23
N LYS A 97 1.17 11.52 -9.31
CA LYS A 97 0.76 12.17 -10.57
C LYS A 97 -0.48 11.54 -11.19
N GLN A 98 -0.62 10.22 -11.11
CA GLN A 98 -1.79 9.50 -11.62
C GLN A 98 -3.03 9.77 -10.77
N LEU A 99 -2.88 9.83 -9.44
CA LEU A 99 -4.00 10.00 -8.51
C LEU A 99 -4.47 11.45 -8.36
N LYS A 100 -3.60 12.46 -8.59
CA LYS A 100 -3.95 13.89 -8.50
C LYS A 100 -5.15 14.29 -9.35
N ARG A 101 -5.40 13.59 -10.46
CA ARG A 101 -6.52 13.89 -11.37
C ARG A 101 -7.85 13.28 -10.93
N ARG A 102 -7.86 12.51 -9.83
CA ARG A 102 -9.02 11.78 -9.28
C ARG A 102 -9.81 11.01 -10.33
N LYS A 103 -9.10 10.41 -11.29
CA LYS A 103 -9.69 9.70 -12.43
C LYS A 103 -8.74 8.64 -12.95
N GLY A 104 -9.28 7.71 -13.74
CA GLY A 104 -8.50 6.64 -14.36
C GLY A 104 -8.35 5.41 -13.46
N LYS A 105 -7.65 4.41 -13.98
CA LYS A 105 -7.60 3.05 -13.42
C LYS A 105 -7.11 3.03 -11.97
N GLU A 106 -6.05 3.77 -11.67
CA GLU A 106 -5.48 3.81 -10.31
C GLU A 106 -6.41 4.47 -9.30
N TRP A 107 -7.14 5.51 -9.70
CA TRP A 107 -8.10 6.16 -8.81
C TRP A 107 -9.27 5.22 -8.44
N CYS A 108 -9.80 4.48 -9.41
CA CYS A 108 -10.90 3.53 -9.17
C CYS A 108 -10.56 2.47 -8.12
N LYS A 109 -9.27 2.10 -8.00
CA LYS A 109 -8.79 1.12 -7.00
C LYS A 109 -8.85 1.65 -5.56
N ILE A 110 -8.89 2.98 -5.37
CA ILE A 110 -8.83 3.62 -4.04
C ILE A 110 -10.06 4.46 -3.72
N ALA A 111 -10.95 4.70 -4.68
CA ALA A 111 -12.10 5.60 -4.53
C ALA A 111 -13.09 5.19 -3.42
N HIS A 112 -13.06 3.93 -2.98
CA HIS A 112 -13.89 3.41 -1.89
C HIS A 112 -13.35 3.76 -0.49
N ILE A 113 -12.12 4.29 -0.39
CA ILE A 113 -11.44 4.56 0.87
C ILE A 113 -11.88 5.93 1.40
N PRO A 114 -12.43 6.03 2.62
CA PRO A 114 -12.99 7.27 3.15
C PRO A 114 -12.01 8.43 3.33
N SER A 115 -10.74 8.12 3.58
CA SER A 115 -9.70 9.13 3.85
C SER A 115 -8.44 8.81 3.06
N ILE A 116 -8.07 9.70 2.13
CA ILE A 116 -6.91 9.51 1.26
C ILE A 116 -6.01 10.73 1.37
N ARG A 117 -4.71 10.55 1.61
CA ARG A 117 -3.70 11.62 1.63
C ARG A 117 -2.64 11.37 0.55
N ILE A 118 -2.40 12.35 -0.32
CA ILE A 118 -1.50 12.22 -1.47
C ILE A 118 -0.53 13.41 -1.49
N GLY A 119 0.77 13.15 -1.44
CA GLY A 119 1.79 14.20 -1.44
C GLY A 119 1.65 15.18 -0.28
N GLY A 120 1.10 14.72 0.85
CA GLY A 120 0.80 15.54 2.02
C GLY A 120 -0.58 16.23 2.01
N GLU A 121 -1.32 16.20 0.89
CA GLU A 121 -2.64 16.83 0.78
C GLU A 121 -3.77 15.83 1.09
N LEU A 122 -4.71 16.22 1.96
CA LEU A 122 -5.90 15.42 2.25
C LEU A 122 -6.91 15.54 1.10
N ILE A 123 -7.39 14.39 0.62
CA ILE A 123 -8.42 14.27 -0.39
C ILE A 123 -9.69 13.72 0.25
N TRP A 124 -10.74 14.54 0.20
CA TRP A 124 -12.10 14.12 0.53
C TRP A 124 -12.67 13.28 -0.62
N THR A 125 -12.98 12.02 -0.33
CA THR A 125 -13.83 11.18 -1.19
C THR A 125 -15.29 11.45 -0.83
N ILE A 126 -16.12 11.68 -1.84
CA ILE A 126 -17.57 11.90 -1.75
C ILE A 126 -18.31 10.59 -1.50
#